data_AF-A0A523X284-F1
#
_entry.id   AF-A0A523X284-F1
#
_cell.length_a   1.000
_cell.length_b   1.000
_cell.length_c   1.000
_cell.angle_alpha   90.00
_cell.angle_beta   90.00
_cell.angle_gamma   90.00
#
_symmetry.space_group_name_H-M   'P 1'
#
loop_
_entity.id
_entity.type
_entity.pdbx_description
1 polymer ?
#
loop_
_entity_poly.entity_id
_entity_poly.type
_entity_poly.pdbx_seq_one_letter_code
_entity_poly.pdbx_strand_id
1 'polypeptide(L)'
;MNTLSFIALILLSLVGYSGGAAGRAGKNVDLKPKIIDLVLVAVIWAGAIYSRITQDLDKWLLILIWLILSIILSVIAVSLRKLPEEKSPSQKALPKTPANAFKKIWQSWNDFSKRMGSFQSRILLSLFFFILVSPFALAVKVFSDPLNIKYQSRTSWWIPKKEIKNDLEQYRRQF
;
A
#
# COMPACT_ATOMS: atom_id res chain seq x y z
N MET A 1 25.90 -9.18 12.24
CA MET A 1 25.71 -9.05 10.77
C MET A 1 24.45 -9.74 10.22
N ASN A 2 23.85 -10.73 10.90
CA ASN A 2 22.67 -11.44 10.38
C ASN A 2 21.38 -10.60 10.31
N THR A 3 21.17 -9.65 11.21
CA THR A 3 19.95 -8.81 11.20
C THR A 3 19.94 -7.83 10.03
N LEU A 4 21.10 -7.22 9.72
CA LEU A 4 21.23 -6.28 8.60
C LEU A 4 20.88 -6.92 7.26
N SER A 5 21.41 -8.12 6.98
CA SER A 5 21.09 -8.86 5.76
C SER A 5 19.61 -9.26 5.68
N PHE A 6 18.96 -9.52 6.81
CA PHE A 6 17.53 -9.84 6.85
C PHE A 6 16.68 -8.64 6.44
N ILE A 7 16.96 -7.49 7.06
CA ILE A 7 16.29 -6.22 6.76
C ILE A 7 16.56 -5.84 5.30
N ALA A 8 17.81 -5.97 4.85
CA ALA A 8 18.18 -5.69 3.47
C ALA A 8 17.40 -6.57 2.49
N LEU A 9 17.23 -7.87 2.75
CA LEU A 9 16.47 -8.79 1.90
C LEU A 9 15.00 -8.37 1.76
N ILE A 10 14.33 -8.04 2.88
CA ILE A 10 12.93 -7.59 2.88
C ILE A 10 12.78 -6.25 2.13
N LEU A 11 13.66 -5.29 2.41
CA LEU A 11 13.61 -3.96 1.81
C LEU A 11 13.96 -4.01 0.31
N LEU A 12 15.02 -4.73 -0.07
CA LEU A 12 15.41 -4.84 -1.47
C LEU A 12 14.37 -5.62 -2.28
N SER A 13 13.73 -6.65 -1.74
CA SER A 13 12.68 -7.35 -2.49
C SER A 13 11.45 -6.46 -2.69
N LEU A 14 11.12 -5.59 -1.73
CA LEU A 14 10.05 -4.59 -1.88
C LEU A 14 10.41 -3.52 -2.91
N VAL A 15 11.65 -3.04 -2.89
CA VAL A 15 12.19 -2.09 -3.87
C VAL A 15 12.22 -2.72 -5.27
N GLY A 16 12.65 -3.98 -5.39
CA GLY A 16 12.65 -4.72 -6.64
C GLY A 16 11.25 -4.87 -7.22
N TYR A 17 10.28 -5.29 -6.38
CA TYR A 17 8.89 -5.39 -6.79
C TYR A 17 8.30 -4.04 -7.23
N SER A 18 8.51 -2.99 -6.44
CA SER A 18 7.96 -1.65 -6.71
C SER A 18 8.64 -1.00 -7.92
N GLY A 19 9.95 -1.16 -8.04
CA GLY A 19 10.76 -0.62 -9.13
C GLY A 19 10.45 -1.28 -10.46
N GLY A 20 10.31 -2.61 -10.50
CA GLY A 20 9.91 -3.34 -11.71
C GLY A 20 8.50 -2.96 -12.16
N ALA A 21 7.56 -2.83 -11.22
CA ALA A 21 6.20 -2.38 -11.51
C ALA A 21 6.14 -0.93 -12.04
N ALA A 22 6.83 0.00 -11.38
CA ALA A 22 6.89 1.41 -11.79
C ALA A 22 7.62 1.59 -13.13
N GLY A 23 8.65 0.78 -13.41
CA GLY A 23 9.34 0.75 -14.69
C GLY A 23 8.44 0.28 -15.83
N ARG A 24 7.65 -0.78 -15.62
CA ARG A 24 6.80 -1.37 -16.66
C ARG A 24 5.54 -0.55 -16.98
N ALA A 25 4.98 0.15 -16.01
CA ALA A 25 3.74 0.92 -16.14
C ALA A 25 3.85 2.16 -17.07
N GLY A 26 5.07 2.61 -17.37
CA GLY A 26 5.31 3.76 -18.24
C GLY A 26 5.26 5.11 -17.51
N LYS A 27 5.51 6.20 -18.26
CA LYS A 27 5.68 7.56 -17.69
C LYS A 27 4.40 8.28 -17.28
N ASN A 28 3.25 7.86 -17.82
CA ASN A 28 2.02 8.65 -17.78
C ASN A 28 0.89 7.99 -16.98
N VAL A 29 1.13 6.79 -16.43
CA VAL A 29 0.12 6.01 -15.70
C VAL A 29 0.44 6.05 -14.21
N ASP A 30 -0.52 6.47 -13.39
CA ASP A 30 -0.42 6.32 -11.94
C ASP A 30 -0.76 4.87 -11.55
N LEU A 31 0.24 4.12 -11.11
CA LEU A 31 0.06 2.73 -10.73
C LEU A 31 -0.57 2.65 -9.34
N LYS A 32 -1.78 2.12 -9.27
CA LYS A 32 -2.47 1.80 -8.02
C LYS A 32 -2.18 0.33 -7.66
N PRO A 33 -1.60 0.03 -6.49
CA PRO A 33 -1.43 -1.35 -6.06
C PRO A 33 -2.80 -2.00 -5.89
N LYS A 34 -2.94 -3.20 -6.46
CA LYS A 34 -4.12 -4.06 -6.27
C LYS A 34 -3.88 -5.01 -5.10
N ILE A 35 -4.95 -5.62 -4.61
CA ILE A 35 -4.88 -6.67 -3.59
C ILE A 35 -3.90 -7.78 -4.00
N ILE A 36 -3.86 -8.13 -5.30
CA ILE A 36 -2.92 -9.12 -5.85
C ILE A 36 -1.46 -8.70 -5.62
N ASP A 37 -1.13 -7.40 -5.71
CA ASP A 37 0.24 -6.93 -5.41
C ASP A 37 0.60 -7.10 -3.95
N LEU A 38 -0.34 -6.82 -3.05
CA LEU A 38 -0.13 -6.99 -1.61
C LEU A 38 0.12 -8.46 -1.28
N VAL A 39 -0.67 -9.36 -1.87
CA VAL A 39 -0.51 -10.81 -1.70
C VAL A 39 0.84 -11.26 -2.26
N LEU A 40 1.21 -10.82 -3.47
CA LEU A 40 2.50 -11.17 -4.08
C LEU A 40 3.68 -10.70 -3.23
N VAL A 41 3.65 -9.47 -2.73
CA VAL A 41 4.71 -8.95 -1.84
C VAL A 41 4.80 -9.77 -0.56
N ALA A 42 3.66 -10.10 0.06
CA ALA A 42 3.64 -10.93 1.26
C ALA A 42 4.18 -12.34 1.01
N VAL A 43 3.82 -12.96 -0.12
CA VAL A 43 4.33 -14.28 -0.53
C VAL A 43 5.82 -14.22 -0.82
N ILE A 44 6.30 -13.17 -1.49
CA ILE A 44 7.74 -12.94 -1.74
C ILE A 44 8.49 -12.84 -0.42
N TRP A 45 7.99 -12.06 0.55
CA TRP A 45 8.63 -11.98 1.88
C TRP A 45 8.60 -13.31 2.62
N ALA A 46 7.48 -14.01 2.64
CA ALA A 46 7.39 -15.32 3.28
C ALA A 46 8.38 -16.32 2.66
N GLY A 47 8.45 -16.37 1.33
CA GLY A 47 9.39 -17.21 0.60
C GLY A 47 10.85 -16.82 0.86
N ALA A 48 11.14 -15.52 0.91
CA ALA A 48 12.49 -15.03 1.15
C ALA A 48 12.95 -15.30 2.60
N ILE A 49 12.04 -15.23 3.57
CA ILE A 49 12.28 -15.65 4.95
C ILE A 49 12.49 -17.16 5.02
N TYR A 50 11.64 -17.95 4.35
CA TYR A 50 11.72 -19.40 4.35
C TYR A 50 13.02 -19.92 3.72
N SER A 51 13.36 -19.41 2.54
CA SER A 51 14.62 -19.72 1.83
C SER A 51 15.83 -19.42 2.71
N ARG A 52 15.77 -18.35 3.51
CA ARG A 52 16.85 -17.99 4.42
C ARG A 52 16.98 -18.88 5.66
N ILE A 53 15.89 -19.50 6.11
CA ILE A 53 15.90 -20.41 7.25
C ILE A 53 16.38 -21.80 6.82
N THR A 54 16.08 -22.20 5.58
CA THR A 54 16.29 -23.57 5.08
C THR A 54 17.56 -23.75 4.26
N GLN A 55 18.08 -22.69 3.64
CA GLN A 55 19.24 -22.77 2.77
C GLN A 55 20.48 -22.12 3.41
N ASP A 56 21.57 -22.87 3.50
CA ASP A 56 22.90 -22.38 3.92
C ASP A 56 23.62 -21.54 2.84
N LEU A 57 22.89 -20.97 1.89
CA LEU A 57 23.43 -20.11 0.83
C LEU A 57 24.00 -18.80 1.37
N ASP A 58 24.94 -18.23 0.63
CA ASP A 58 25.47 -16.90 0.94
C ASP A 58 24.37 -15.85 0.98
N LYS A 59 24.34 -15.11 2.08
CA LYS A 59 23.31 -14.10 2.40
C LYS A 59 23.16 -13.05 1.30
N TRP A 60 24.26 -12.66 0.67
CA TRP A 60 24.27 -11.66 -0.41
C TRP A 60 23.76 -12.22 -1.74
N LEU A 61 24.03 -13.49 -2.03
CA LEU A 61 23.48 -14.17 -3.21
C LEU A 61 21.97 -14.34 -3.08
N LEU A 62 21.48 -14.73 -1.90
CA LEU A 62 20.04 -14.81 -1.62
C LEU A 62 19.33 -13.47 -1.87
N ILE A 63 19.93 -12.36 -1.41
CA ILE A 63 19.38 -11.02 -1.66
C ILE A 63 19.30 -10.74 -3.16
N LEU A 64 20.36 -11.05 -3.92
CA LEU A 64 20.42 -10.78 -5.36
C LEU A 64 19.40 -11.63 -6.13
N ILE A 65 19.27 -12.91 -5.80
CA ILE A 65 18.30 -13.83 -6.39
C ILE A 65 16.88 -13.32 -6.13
N TRP A 66 16.54 -13.00 -4.88
CA TRP A 66 15.20 -12.53 -4.52
C TRP A 66 14.89 -11.15 -5.09
N LEU A 67 15.88 -10.27 -5.20
CA LEU A 67 15.74 -8.99 -5.88
C LEU A 67 15.35 -9.20 -7.35
N ILE A 68 16.09 -10.03 -8.09
CA ILE A 68 15.80 -10.33 -9.49
C ILE A 68 14.42 -10.99 -9.63
N LEU A 69 14.13 -11.98 -8.79
CA LEU A 69 12.85 -12.69 -8.79
C LEU A 69 11.67 -11.72 -8.56
N SER A 70 11.79 -10.80 -7.61
CA SER A 70 10.76 -9.79 -7.31
C SER A 70 10.53 -8.82 -8.47
N ILE A 71 11.60 -8.40 -9.17
CA ILE A 71 11.50 -7.56 -10.37
C ILE A 71 10.76 -8.32 -11.47
N ILE A 72 11.15 -9.57 -11.76
CA ILE A 72 10.53 -10.39 -12.80
C ILE A 72 9.04 -10.59 -12.50
N LEU A 73 8.69 -11.00 -11.28
CA LEU A 73 7.30 -11.19 -10.86
C LEU A 73 6.49 -9.91 -11.00
N SER A 74 7.03 -8.75 -10.62
CA SER A 74 6.34 -7.48 -10.75
C SER A 74 6.09 -7.08 -12.20
N VAL A 75 7.08 -7.27 -13.09
CA VAL A 75 6.96 -6.96 -14.51
C VAL A 75 5.93 -7.85 -15.17
N ILE A 76 5.91 -9.15 -14.83
CA ILE A 76 4.91 -10.10 -15.32
C ILE A 76 3.52 -9.71 -14.82
N ALA A 77 3.37 -9.46 -13.51
CA ALA A 77 2.11 -9.10 -12.89
C ALA A 77 1.51 -7.80 -13.46
N VAL A 78 2.35 -6.80 -13.78
CA VAL A 78 1.92 -5.55 -14.42
C VAL A 78 1.66 -5.75 -15.92
N SER A 79 2.44 -6.57 -16.61
CA SER A 79 2.25 -6.83 -18.05
C SER A 79 0.94 -7.56 -18.35
N LEU A 80 0.48 -8.41 -17.43
CA LEU A 80 -0.80 -9.12 -17.55
C LEU A 80 -2.01 -8.22 -17.24
N ARG A 81 -1.80 -7.00 -16.74
CA ARG A 81 -2.88 -6.07 -16.42
C ARG A 81 -3.10 -5.12 -17.58
N LYS A 82 -4.36 -5.01 -18.03
CA LYS A 82 -4.80 -3.81 -18.76
C LYS A 82 -4.72 -2.63 -17.80
N LEU A 83 -3.69 -1.80 -17.99
CA LEU A 83 -3.56 -0.52 -17.29
C LEU A 83 -4.60 0.44 -17.87
N PRO A 84 -5.50 1.02 -17.07
CA PRO A 84 -6.33 2.11 -17.53
C PRO A 84 -5.42 3.25 -17.98
N GLU A 85 -5.58 3.74 -19.21
CA GLU A 85 -4.90 4.94 -19.70
C GLU A 85 -5.51 6.21 -19.06
N GLU A 86 -5.54 6.24 -17.73
CA GLU A 86 -5.94 7.42 -16.99
C GLU A 86 -4.73 8.36 -16.97
N LYS A 87 -4.71 9.32 -17.92
CA LYS A 87 -3.69 10.37 -17.99
C LYS A 87 -3.63 11.09 -16.64
N SER A 88 -2.52 10.92 -15.92
CA SER A 88 -2.30 11.60 -14.64
C SER A 88 -2.43 13.13 -14.81
N PRO A 89 -3.35 13.82 -14.11
CA PRO A 89 -3.51 15.28 -14.20
C PRO A 89 -2.30 16.08 -13.71
N SER A 90 -1.35 15.43 -13.04
CA SER A 90 -0.24 16.07 -12.33
C SER A 90 1.00 16.33 -13.20
N GLN A 91 1.01 15.93 -14.48
CA GLN A 91 2.01 16.37 -15.45
C GLN A 91 1.53 17.61 -16.22
N LYS A 92 1.27 18.72 -15.51
CA LYS A 92 1.28 20.03 -16.18
C LYS A 92 2.71 20.32 -16.62
N ALA A 93 2.85 20.58 -17.92
CA ALA A 93 4.10 20.72 -18.65
C ALA A 93 5.15 21.58 -17.93
N LEU A 94 6.27 20.98 -17.55
CA LEU A 94 7.51 21.72 -17.32
C LEU A 94 8.03 22.20 -18.68
N PRO A 95 8.53 23.45 -18.77
CA PRO A 95 9.04 24.00 -20.02
C PRO A 95 10.22 23.13 -20.50
N LYS A 96 10.14 22.68 -21.76
CA LYS A 96 11.20 21.93 -22.44
C LYS A 96 12.37 22.88 -22.71
N THR A 97 13.21 23.12 -21.72
CA THR A 97 14.50 23.80 -21.92
C THR A 97 15.51 22.76 -22.44
N PRO A 98 16.31 23.06 -23.48
CA PRO A 98 17.36 22.13 -23.92
C PRO A 98 18.38 22.01 -22.80
N ALA A 99 18.46 20.83 -22.20
CA ALA A 99 19.18 20.59 -20.97
C ALA A 99 20.23 19.50 -21.19
N ASN A 100 21.46 19.79 -20.73
CA ASN A 100 22.60 18.87 -20.66
C ASN A 100 22.16 17.45 -20.25
N ALA A 101 22.81 16.43 -20.81
CA ALA A 101 22.46 15.02 -20.58
C ALA A 101 22.25 14.67 -19.09
N PHE A 102 23.05 15.26 -18.21
CA PHE A 102 22.92 15.13 -16.76
C PHE A 102 21.56 15.58 -16.21
N LYS A 103 21.07 16.75 -16.63
CA LYS A 103 19.79 17.30 -16.18
C LYS A 103 18.61 16.48 -16.70
N LYS A 104 18.72 15.88 -17.89
CA LYS A 104 17.73 14.93 -18.42
C LYS A 104 17.68 13.63 -17.61
N ILE A 105 18.84 13.09 -17.24
CA ILE A 105 18.92 11.90 -16.37
C ILE A 105 18.32 12.21 -15.00
N TRP A 106 18.68 13.35 -14.40
CA TRP A 106 18.17 13.79 -13.10
C TRP A 106 16.65 13.96 -13.08
N GLN A 107 16.09 14.61 -14.11
CA GLN A 107 14.64 14.74 -14.25
C GLN A 107 13.96 13.37 -14.38
N SER A 108 14.50 12.49 -15.23
CA SER A 108 13.95 11.13 -15.39
C SER A 108 14.05 10.30 -14.11
N TRP A 109 15.12 10.45 -13.33
CA TRP A 109 15.32 9.81 -12.04
C TRP A 109 14.31 10.31 -11.00
N ASN A 110 14.09 11.62 -10.92
CA ASN A 110 13.09 12.21 -10.02
C ASN A 110 11.68 11.73 -10.34
N ASP A 111 11.31 11.70 -11.62
CA ASP A 111 10.00 11.22 -12.03
C ASP A 111 9.80 9.73 -11.73
N PHE A 112 10.86 8.92 -11.89
CA PHE A 112 10.84 7.51 -11.53
C PHE A 112 10.70 7.33 -10.01
N SER A 113 11.50 8.05 -9.23
CA SER A 113 11.53 7.97 -7.76
C SER A 113 10.19 8.35 -7.15
N LYS A 114 9.52 9.38 -7.67
CA LYS A 114 8.17 9.78 -7.22
C LYS A 114 7.14 8.67 -7.47
N ARG A 115 7.18 8.02 -8.64
CA ARG A 115 6.25 6.94 -8.99
C ARG A 115 6.48 5.69 -8.15
N MET A 116 7.74 5.25 -8.06
CA MET A 116 8.12 4.13 -7.21
C MET A 116 7.75 4.38 -5.74
N GLY A 117 8.04 5.58 -5.23
CA GLY A 117 7.71 5.96 -3.85
C GLY A 117 6.22 6.02 -3.58
N SER A 118 5.39 6.54 -4.50
CA SER A 118 3.93 6.53 -4.39
C SER A 118 3.36 5.11 -4.35
N PHE A 119 3.88 4.22 -5.18
CA PHE A 119 3.46 2.83 -5.19
C PHE A 119 3.87 2.10 -3.89
N GLN A 120 5.13 2.28 -3.47
CA GLN A 120 5.67 1.67 -2.26
C GLN A 120 4.95 2.17 -1.00
N SER A 121 4.66 3.47 -0.90
CA SER A 121 3.94 4.04 0.24
C SER A 121 2.52 3.48 0.35
N ARG A 122 1.82 3.35 -0.77
CA ARG A 122 0.48 2.72 -0.81
C ARG A 122 0.52 1.27 -0.35
N ILE A 123 1.50 0.47 -0.81
CA ILE A 123 1.68 -0.91 -0.34
C ILE A 123 1.89 -0.96 1.17
N LEU A 124 2.85 -0.19 1.68
CA LEU A 124 3.17 -0.17 3.11
C LEU A 124 1.97 0.28 3.95
N LEU A 125 1.25 1.30 3.50
CA LEU A 125 0.06 1.79 4.19
C LEU A 125 -1.04 0.72 4.19
N SER A 126 -1.30 0.07 3.06
CA SER A 126 -2.28 -1.02 3.00
C SER A 126 -1.92 -2.18 3.94
N LEU A 127 -0.64 -2.60 3.97
CA LEU A 127 -0.17 -3.64 4.89
C LEU A 127 -0.32 -3.21 6.35
N PHE A 128 0.03 -1.95 6.68
CA PHE A 128 -0.13 -1.41 8.02
C PHE A 128 -1.59 -1.45 8.48
N PHE A 129 -2.52 -0.96 7.67
CA PHE A 129 -3.95 -0.98 7.98
C PHE A 129 -4.48 -2.42 8.09
N PHE A 130 -4.03 -3.32 7.22
CA PHE A 130 -4.45 -4.71 7.28
C PHE A 130 -3.93 -5.43 8.53
N ILE A 131 -2.66 -5.24 8.89
CA ILE A 131 -2.02 -5.99 9.99
C ILE A 131 -2.40 -5.40 11.35
N LEU A 132 -2.51 -4.07 11.48
CA LEU A 132 -2.76 -3.44 12.78
C LEU A 132 -4.22 -3.05 12.99
N VAL A 133 -4.86 -2.44 11.99
CA VAL A 133 -6.21 -1.90 12.16
C VAL A 133 -7.27 -2.99 11.97
N SER A 134 -7.08 -3.90 11.01
CA SER A 134 -8.05 -4.99 10.75
C SER A 134 -8.33 -5.90 11.94
N PRO A 135 -7.34 -6.43 12.70
CA PRO A 135 -7.65 -7.28 13.86
C PRO A 135 -8.41 -6.53 14.95
N PHE A 136 -8.12 -5.23 15.16
CA PHE A 136 -8.87 -4.40 16.09
C PHE A 136 -10.30 -4.17 15.60
N ALA A 137 -10.47 -3.85 14.31
CA ALA A 137 -11.79 -3.68 13.71
C ALA A 137 -12.63 -4.97 13.78
N LEU A 138 -12.01 -6.13 13.57
CA LEU A 138 -12.65 -7.44 13.75
C LEU A 138 -13.01 -7.70 15.21
N ALA A 139 -12.12 -7.42 16.15
CA ALA A 139 -12.40 -7.56 17.58
C ALA A 139 -13.57 -6.68 18.00
N VAL A 140 -13.56 -5.39 17.65
CA VAL A 140 -14.69 -4.48 17.92
C VAL A 140 -15.96 -5.00 17.26
N LYS A 141 -15.90 -5.42 15.99
CA LYS A 141 -17.06 -5.98 15.29
C LYS A 141 -17.59 -7.24 15.96
N VAL A 142 -16.76 -8.10 16.54
CA VAL A 142 -17.18 -9.34 17.20
C VAL A 142 -17.73 -9.08 18.59
N PHE A 143 -17.02 -8.30 19.41
CA PHE A 143 -17.35 -8.06 20.82
C PHE A 143 -18.32 -6.89 21.06
N SER A 144 -18.47 -5.98 20.09
CA SER A 144 -19.33 -4.81 20.20
C SER A 144 -20.15 -4.65 18.92
N ASP A 145 -21.41 -4.23 19.07
CA ASP A 145 -22.23 -3.78 17.95
C ASP A 145 -22.59 -2.31 18.16
N PRO A 146 -21.61 -1.40 18.08
CA PRO A 146 -21.83 0.02 18.35
C PRO A 146 -22.85 0.64 17.37
N LEU A 147 -23.03 0.01 16.21
CA LEU A 147 -23.95 0.45 15.18
C LEU A 147 -25.28 -0.33 15.18
N ASN A 148 -25.48 -1.28 16.11
CA ASN A 148 -26.66 -2.16 16.19
C ASN A 148 -27.04 -2.80 14.82
N ILE A 149 -26.05 -3.19 14.02
CA ILE A 149 -26.26 -3.72 12.66
C ILE A 149 -26.64 -5.21 12.70
N LYS A 150 -26.17 -5.97 13.70
CA LYS A 150 -26.32 -7.43 13.73
C LYS A 150 -27.69 -7.89 14.19
N TYR A 151 -28.33 -7.15 15.09
CA TYR A 151 -29.64 -7.50 15.64
C TYR A 151 -30.73 -6.62 15.01
N GLN A 152 -31.16 -7.00 13.81
CA GLN A 152 -32.34 -6.43 13.12
C GLN A 152 -33.66 -6.89 13.75
N SER A 153 -33.82 -6.74 15.08
CA SER A 153 -35.09 -6.96 15.77
C SER A 153 -35.99 -5.71 15.78
N ARG A 154 -35.62 -4.65 15.04
CA ARG A 154 -36.29 -3.36 15.08
C ARG A 154 -37.06 -3.12 13.78
N THR A 155 -38.31 -2.69 13.92
CA THR A 155 -39.19 -2.28 12.81
C THR A 155 -38.75 -0.97 12.14
N SER A 156 -37.79 -0.25 12.72
CA SER A 156 -37.34 1.06 12.24
C SER A 156 -35.86 1.31 12.57
N TRP A 157 -35.15 1.97 11.65
CA TRP A 157 -33.76 2.43 11.81
C TRP A 157 -33.64 3.73 12.62
N TRP A 158 -34.77 4.37 12.94
CA TRP A 158 -34.80 5.58 13.76
C TRP A 158 -34.53 5.23 15.22
N ILE A 159 -33.47 5.81 15.79
CA ILE A 159 -33.16 5.69 17.21
C ILE A 159 -34.09 6.64 17.98
N PRO A 160 -34.91 6.15 18.93
CA PRO A 160 -35.79 7.01 19.70
C PRO A 160 -34.94 8.01 20.50
N LYS A 161 -35.17 9.30 20.27
CA LYS A 161 -34.56 10.36 21.08
C LYS A 161 -35.06 10.18 22.51
N LYS A 162 -34.13 10.09 23.47
CA LYS A 162 -34.48 10.06 24.89
C LYS A 162 -35.29 11.32 25.21
N GLU A 163 -36.49 11.15 25.75
CA GLU A 163 -37.33 12.28 26.15
C GLU A 163 -36.56 13.13 27.15
N ILE A 164 -36.38 14.39 26.78
CA ILE A 164 -35.79 15.40 27.63
C ILE A 164 -36.88 15.78 28.62
N LYS A 165 -36.56 15.79 29.92
CA LYS A 165 -37.53 16.23 30.93
C LYS A 165 -37.88 17.70 30.65
N ASN A 166 -39.16 18.02 30.60
CA ASN A 166 -39.65 19.40 30.45
C ASN A 166 -39.45 20.16 31.78
N ASP A 167 -38.19 20.41 32.13
CA ASP A 167 -37.81 21.20 33.29
C ASP A 167 -37.40 22.61 32.83
N LEU A 168 -37.87 23.62 33.55
CA LEU A 168 -37.59 25.04 33.25
C LEU A 168 -36.09 25.32 33.25
N GLU A 169 -35.35 24.64 34.12
CA GLU A 169 -33.88 24.70 34.19
C GLU A 169 -33.19 24.22 32.90
N GLN A 170 -33.83 23.31 32.15
CA GLN A 170 -33.27 22.78 30.92
C GLN A 170 -33.47 23.74 29.73
N TYR A 171 -34.59 24.48 29.70
CA TYR A 171 -34.83 25.56 28.74
C TYR A 171 -33.88 26.74 28.93
N ARG A 172 -33.42 26.97 30.16
CA ARG A 172 -32.50 28.07 30.50
C ARG A 172 -31.06 27.85 29.99
N ARG A 173 -30.70 26.63 29.60
CA ARG A 173 -29.36 26.23 29.10
C ARG A 173 -29.22 26.24 27.57
N GLN A 174 -30.24 26.72 26.85
CA GLN A 174 -30.29 26.60 25.39
C GLN A 174 -29.57 27.73 24.61
N PHE A 175 -28.83 28.59 25.31
CA PHE A 175 -27.96 29.62 24.73
C PHE A 175 -26.62 29.66 25.44
#